data_AF-A0A7S0IL36-F1
#
_entry.id   AF-A0A7S0IL36-F1
#
_cell.length_a   1.000
_cell.length_b   1.000
_cell.length_c   1.000
_cell.angle_alpha   90.00
_cell.angle_beta   90.00
_cell.angle_gamma   90.00
#
_symmetry.space_group_name_H-M   'P 1'
#
loop_
_entity.id
_entity.type
_entity.pdbx_description
1 polymer ?
#
loop_
_entity_poly.entity_id
_entity_poly.type
_entity_poly.pdbx_seq_one_letter_code
_entity_poly.pdbx_strand_id
1 'polypeptide(L)'
;NTDQRPAKDVIVACAAATSSEGYDRPSLALDQHRFLRELTLAKPPKPLVVLVIAPGAVLTDWAARADAVLLMFLAGQAAGEAWADVLLGDTSPSGKLPLTLPESESDVQPPCEAAECECVEGLAVGWR
;
A
#
# COMPACT_ATOMS: atom_id res chain seq x y z
N ASN A 1 -9.64 41.02 1.91
CA ASN A 1 -10.52 40.01 2.54
C ASN A 1 -9.83 38.66 2.40
N THR A 2 -8.87 38.39 3.27
CA THR A 2 -7.99 37.20 3.21
C THR A 2 -8.68 36.06 3.93
N ASP A 3 -9.11 35.06 3.18
CA ASP A 3 -9.58 33.75 3.65
C ASP A 3 -8.46 33.06 4.44
N GLN A 4 -8.33 33.37 5.74
CA GLN A 4 -7.46 32.63 6.66
C GLN A 4 -8.25 31.46 7.25
N ARG A 5 -8.39 30.40 6.45
CA ARG A 5 -8.67 29.08 7.02
C ARG A 5 -7.50 28.69 7.93
N PRO A 6 -7.74 28.22 9.17
CA PRO A 6 -6.65 27.72 10.01
C PRO A 6 -5.91 26.63 9.24
N ALA A 7 -4.57 26.70 9.22
CA ALA A 7 -3.75 25.68 8.57
C ALA A 7 -4.10 24.31 9.16
N LYS A 8 -4.75 23.47 8.36
CA LYS A 8 -5.01 22.09 8.73
C LYS A 8 -3.78 21.29 8.33
N ASP A 9 -2.93 21.02 9.30
CA ASP A 9 -1.77 20.17 9.09
C ASP A 9 -2.19 18.71 8.93
N VAL A 10 -1.51 18.01 8.04
CA VAL A 10 -1.66 16.56 7.80
C VAL A 10 -0.32 15.87 7.99
N ILE A 11 -0.35 14.60 8.37
CA ILE A 11 0.85 13.74 8.39
C ILE A 11 0.80 12.89 7.14
N VAL A 12 1.84 13.00 6.30
CA VAL A 12 2.01 12.14 5.13
C VAL A 12 3.14 11.16 5.41
N ALA A 13 2.81 9.88 5.49
CA ALA A 13 3.79 8.80 5.64
C ALA A 13 3.96 8.09 4.30
N CYS A 14 5.20 7.82 3.92
CA CYS A 14 5.52 7.07 2.70
C CYS A 14 6.02 5.67 3.07
N ALA A 15 5.55 4.67 2.35
CA ALA A 15 6.04 3.32 2.47
C ALA A 15 6.18 2.66 1.09
N ALA A 16 7.07 1.69 1.00
CA ALA A 16 7.29 0.93 -0.21
C ALA A 16 7.54 -0.55 0.08
N ALA A 17 7.46 -1.38 -0.95
CA ALA A 17 8.01 -2.72 -0.94
C ALA A 17 9.03 -2.88 -2.07
N THR A 18 10.14 -3.53 -1.77
CA THR A 18 11.18 -3.81 -2.74
C THR A 18 10.94 -5.18 -3.40
N SER A 19 11.16 -5.27 -4.72
CA SER A 19 11.19 -6.53 -5.46
C SER A 19 12.27 -6.50 -6.53
N SER A 20 12.72 -7.67 -6.95
CA SER A 20 13.65 -7.86 -8.06
C SER A 20 13.21 -9.08 -8.87
N GLU A 21 13.63 -9.13 -10.12
CA GLU A 21 13.66 -10.38 -10.87
C GLU A 21 14.65 -11.37 -10.22
N GLY A 22 14.35 -12.66 -10.32
CA GLY A 22 15.22 -13.76 -9.93
C GLY A 22 14.89 -14.41 -8.58
N TYR A 23 14.19 -13.71 -7.70
CA TYR A 23 13.79 -14.24 -6.38
C TYR A 23 12.44 -13.65 -5.95
N ASP A 24 11.66 -14.45 -5.24
CA ASP A 24 10.43 -13.98 -4.61
C ASP A 24 10.72 -13.11 -3.39
N ARG A 25 9.73 -12.28 -3.02
CA ARG A 25 9.82 -11.52 -1.77
C ARG A 25 9.71 -12.47 -0.58
N PRO A 26 10.50 -12.28 0.48
CA PRO A 26 10.45 -13.13 1.67
C PRO A 26 9.19 -12.91 2.52
N SER A 27 8.45 -11.83 2.27
CA SER A 27 7.22 -11.45 2.96
C SER A 27 6.46 -10.40 2.12
N LEU A 28 5.15 -10.31 2.34
CA LEU A 28 4.29 -9.25 1.82
C LEU A 28 4.32 -7.97 2.67
N ALA A 29 5.11 -7.93 3.75
CA ALA A 29 5.32 -6.71 4.52
C ALA A 29 5.97 -5.61 3.67
N LEU A 30 5.55 -4.36 3.89
CA LEU A 30 6.27 -3.18 3.40
C LEU A 30 7.61 -3.03 4.13
N ASP A 31 8.57 -2.35 3.48
CA ASP A 31 9.87 -2.06 4.07
C ASP A 31 9.74 -1.19 5.35
N GLN A 32 8.67 -0.37 5.42
CA GLN A 32 8.31 0.46 6.58
C GLN A 32 7.15 -0.13 7.41
N HIS A 33 6.81 -1.41 7.24
CA HIS A 33 5.59 -2.00 7.83
C HIS A 33 5.51 -1.83 9.36
N ARG A 34 6.60 -2.11 10.08
CA ARG A 34 6.66 -1.93 11.54
C ARG A 34 6.39 -0.46 11.94
N PHE A 35 7.01 0.49 11.24
CA PHE A 35 6.81 1.91 11.47
C PHE A 35 5.35 2.31 11.27
N LEU A 36 4.71 1.85 10.18
CA LEU A 36 3.29 2.12 9.93
C LEU A 36 2.38 1.52 11.01
N ARG A 37 2.67 0.29 11.47
CA ARG A 37 1.90 -0.32 12.58
C ARG A 37 2.03 0.51 13.85
N GLU A 38 3.24 0.88 14.25
CA GLU A 38 3.48 1.68 15.45
C GLU A 38 2.85 3.08 15.33
N LEU A 39 3.01 3.76 14.18
CA LEU A 39 2.44 5.07 13.92
C LEU A 39 0.90 5.06 13.97
N THR A 40 0.28 4.09 13.31
CA THR A 40 -1.19 3.97 13.28
C THR A 40 -1.77 3.56 14.64
N LEU A 41 -1.07 2.72 15.41
CA LEU A 41 -1.46 2.37 16.78
C LEU A 41 -1.33 3.56 17.74
N ALA A 42 -0.36 4.45 17.53
CA ALA A 42 -0.16 5.64 18.33
C ALA A 42 -1.28 6.69 18.15
N LYS A 43 -2.11 6.56 17.09
CA LYS A 43 -3.24 7.46 16.78
C LYS A 43 -2.83 8.93 16.80
N PRO A 44 -2.04 9.39 15.82
CA PRO A 44 -1.53 10.75 15.82
C PRO A 44 -2.68 11.78 15.87
N PRO A 45 -2.46 12.96 16.45
CA PRO A 45 -3.51 13.96 16.64
C PRO A 45 -3.95 14.67 15.35
N LYS A 46 -3.30 14.38 14.22
CA LYS A 46 -3.56 14.95 12.89
C LYS A 46 -3.93 13.84 11.93
N PRO A 47 -4.72 14.12 10.87
CA PRO A 47 -5.05 13.13 9.86
C PRO A 47 -3.78 12.50 9.26
N LEU A 48 -3.76 11.17 9.23
CA LEU A 48 -2.67 10.36 8.69
C LEU A 48 -3.04 9.85 7.30
N VAL A 49 -2.29 10.33 6.30
CA VAL A 49 -2.34 9.86 4.91
C VAL A 49 -1.12 9.00 4.64
N VAL A 50 -1.32 7.78 4.12
CA VAL A 50 -0.22 6.88 3.77
C VAL A 50 -0.12 6.72 2.26
N LEU A 51 1.04 7.03 1.70
CA LEU A 51 1.38 6.82 0.29
C LEU A 51 2.19 5.53 0.17
N VAL A 52 1.71 4.59 -0.63
CA VAL A 52 2.32 3.28 -0.81
C VAL A 52 2.77 3.11 -2.26
N ILE A 53 4.03 2.71 -2.44
CA ILE A 53 4.56 2.24 -3.73
C ILE A 53 4.92 0.76 -3.59
N ALA A 54 4.18 -0.12 -4.26
CA ALA A 54 4.43 -1.56 -4.16
C ALA A 54 4.41 -2.25 -5.54
N PRO A 55 5.19 -3.32 -5.74
CA PRO A 55 5.23 -4.07 -6.99
C PRO A 55 4.02 -5.00 -7.16
N GLY A 56 3.24 -5.24 -6.11
CA GLY A 56 2.11 -6.15 -6.09
C GLY A 56 1.42 -6.15 -4.73
N ALA A 57 0.88 -7.30 -4.32
CA ALA A 57 0.19 -7.44 -3.03
C ALA A 57 1.12 -7.10 -1.85
N VAL A 58 0.56 -6.46 -0.83
CA VAL A 58 1.23 -6.14 0.44
C VAL A 58 0.25 -6.31 1.59
N LEU A 59 0.75 -6.52 2.80
CA LEU A 59 -0.07 -6.59 4.01
C LEU A 59 -0.67 -5.24 4.37
N THR A 60 -1.97 -5.22 4.65
CA THR A 60 -2.75 -4.01 4.96
C THR A 60 -3.36 -3.99 6.36
N ASP A 61 -2.84 -4.77 7.32
CA ASP A 61 -3.33 -4.84 8.71
C ASP A 61 -3.31 -3.48 9.46
N TRP A 62 -2.56 -2.50 8.97
CA TRP A 62 -2.47 -1.12 9.44
C TRP A 62 -3.42 -0.14 8.72
N ALA A 63 -3.93 -0.48 7.54
CA ALA A 63 -4.63 0.45 6.66
C ALA A 63 -5.92 0.98 7.27
N ALA A 64 -6.68 0.14 7.99
CA ALA A 64 -7.94 0.52 8.64
C ALA A 64 -7.77 1.57 9.78
N ARG A 65 -6.53 1.84 10.21
CA ARG A 65 -6.20 2.84 11.24
C ARG A 65 -5.64 4.15 10.67
N ALA A 66 -5.41 4.23 9.36
CA ALA A 66 -5.06 5.47 8.68
C ALA A 66 -6.32 6.20 8.19
N ASP A 67 -6.28 7.52 8.08
CA ASP A 67 -7.42 8.32 7.58
C ASP A 67 -7.56 8.19 6.05
N ALA A 68 -6.45 8.02 5.35
CA ALA A 68 -6.44 7.70 3.93
C ALA A 68 -5.20 6.87 3.55
N VAL A 69 -5.36 6.00 2.56
CA VAL A 69 -4.26 5.25 1.95
C VAL A 69 -4.35 5.40 0.44
N LEU A 70 -3.25 5.81 -0.18
CA LEU A 70 -3.12 5.82 -1.63
C LEU A 70 -2.05 4.79 -2.02
N LEU A 71 -2.44 3.82 -2.83
CA LEU A 71 -1.54 2.82 -3.38
C LEU A 71 -1.28 3.14 -4.85
N MET A 72 -0.02 3.39 -5.18
CA MET A 72 0.48 3.30 -6.54
C MET A 72 1.32 2.05 -6.66
N PHE A 73 1.29 1.46 -7.85
CA PHE A 73 2.24 0.42 -8.20
C PHE A 73 3.59 1.07 -8.54
N LEU A 74 4.32 0.51 -9.49
CA LEU A 74 5.55 1.10 -10.00
C LEU A 74 5.23 2.23 -10.99
N ALA A 75 4.89 3.42 -10.46
CA ALA A 75 4.32 4.54 -11.22
C ALA A 75 5.32 5.36 -12.06
N GLY A 76 6.60 4.94 -12.10
CA GLY A 76 7.63 5.60 -12.91
C GLY A 76 8.00 7.01 -12.42
N GLN A 77 8.66 7.77 -13.30
CA GLN A 77 9.29 9.05 -12.95
C GLN A 77 8.32 10.18 -12.58
N ALA A 78 7.06 10.09 -13.00
CA ALA A 78 6.03 11.11 -12.73
C ALA A 78 5.22 10.85 -11.45
N ALA A 79 5.63 9.86 -10.64
CA ALA A 79 4.91 9.44 -9.44
C ALA A 79 4.64 10.58 -8.44
N GLY A 80 5.60 11.51 -8.28
CA GLY A 80 5.45 12.64 -7.37
C GLY A 80 4.37 13.62 -7.80
N GLU A 81 4.33 13.96 -9.09
CA GLU A 81 3.30 14.85 -9.65
C GLU A 81 1.91 14.18 -9.56
N ALA A 82 1.83 12.90 -9.92
CA ALA A 82 0.58 12.14 -9.81
C ALA A 82 0.05 12.09 -8.37
N TRP A 83 0.92 12.01 -7.36
CA TRP A 83 0.50 12.14 -5.97
C TRP A 83 0.00 13.53 -5.61
N ALA A 84 0.69 14.57 -6.05
CA ALA A 84 0.26 15.94 -5.81
C ALA A 84 -1.14 16.19 -6.40
N ASP A 85 -1.37 15.80 -7.66
CA ASP A 85 -2.64 15.98 -8.35
C ASP A 85 -3.81 15.33 -7.58
N VAL A 86 -3.61 14.12 -7.05
CA VAL A 86 -4.66 13.40 -6.31
C VAL A 86 -4.86 13.97 -4.91
N LEU A 87 -3.78 14.30 -4.19
CA LEU A 87 -3.85 14.82 -2.83
C LEU A 87 -4.45 16.23 -2.77
N LEU A 88 -4.17 17.06 -3.78
CA LEU A 88 -4.70 18.42 -3.88
C LEU A 88 -6.07 18.46 -4.57
N GLY A 89 -6.49 17.36 -5.18
CA GLY A 89 -7.80 17.21 -5.80
C GLY A 89 -7.88 17.73 -7.24
N ASP A 90 -6.76 18.01 -7.88
CA ASP A 90 -6.67 18.34 -9.30
C ASP A 90 -7.10 17.15 -10.17
N THR A 91 -6.89 15.92 -9.69
CA THR A 91 -7.40 14.69 -10.30
C THR A 91 -8.08 13.79 -9.26
N SER A 92 -9.28 13.29 -9.57
CA SER A 92 -9.96 12.30 -8.72
C SER A 92 -9.38 10.88 -8.90
N PRO A 93 -9.14 10.11 -7.82
CA PRO A 93 -8.64 8.75 -7.93
C PRO A 93 -9.70 7.86 -8.60
N SER A 94 -9.31 7.19 -9.68
CA SER A 94 -10.22 6.34 -10.49
C SER A 94 -9.76 4.88 -10.62
N GLY A 95 -8.56 4.55 -10.13
CA GLY A 95 -8.02 3.19 -10.15
C GLY A 95 -8.88 2.20 -9.37
N LYS A 96 -8.88 0.94 -9.81
CA LYS A 96 -9.47 -0.20 -9.12
C LYS A 96 -8.38 -1.25 -8.91
N LEU A 97 -8.45 -1.99 -7.80
CA LEU A 97 -7.46 -3.01 -7.50
C LEU A 97 -7.55 -4.14 -8.54
N PRO A 98 -6.46 -4.46 -9.26
CA PRO A 98 -6.40 -5.60 -10.18
C PRO A 98 -6.08 -6.91 -9.46
N LEU A 99 -5.79 -6.87 -8.15
CA LEU A 99 -5.39 -8.00 -7.32
C LEU A 99 -6.05 -7.93 -5.93
N THR A 100 -6.05 -9.04 -5.21
CA THR A 100 -6.54 -9.10 -3.82
C THR A 100 -5.40 -8.75 -2.87
N LEU A 101 -5.66 -7.90 -1.88
CA LEU A 101 -4.70 -7.55 -0.83
C LEU A 101 -5.01 -8.38 0.43
N PRO A 102 -4.08 -9.19 0.93
CA PRO A 102 -4.30 -10.00 2.12
C PRO A 102 -4.16 -9.18 3.41
N GLU A 103 -4.88 -9.60 4.45
CA GLU A 103 -4.74 -9.01 5.79
C GLU A 103 -3.53 -9.61 6.52
N SER A 104 -3.26 -10.89 6.30
CA SER A 104 -2.17 -11.66 6.90
C SER A 104 -1.42 -12.51 5.87
N GLU A 105 -0.18 -12.88 6.20
CA GLU A 105 0.61 -13.81 5.36
C GLU A 105 -0.06 -15.19 5.23
N SER A 106 -0.85 -15.59 6.23
CA SER A 106 -1.58 -16.86 6.19
C SER A 106 -2.79 -16.85 5.26
N ASP A 107 -3.18 -15.69 4.71
CA ASP A 107 -4.29 -15.58 3.76
C ASP A 107 -3.86 -15.92 2.32
N VAL A 108 -2.55 -16.07 2.09
CA VAL A 108 -1.97 -16.38 0.78
C VAL A 108 -1.16 -17.66 0.84
N GLN A 109 -0.93 -18.26 -0.34
CA GLN A 109 0.03 -19.34 -0.45
C GLN A 109 1.46 -18.78 -0.43
N PRO A 110 2.37 -19.39 0.33
CA PRO A 110 3.77 -18.99 0.32
C PRO A 110 4.42 -19.34 -1.03
N PRO A 111 5.53 -18.66 -1.40
CA PRO A 111 6.31 -19.03 -2.56
C PRO A 111 6.72 -20.51 -2.51
N CYS A 112 6.64 -21.18 -3.66
CA CYS A 112 7.09 -22.55 -3.80
C CYS A 112 8.56 -22.57 -4.25
N GLU A 113 9.44 -23.19 -3.47
CA GLU A 113 10.88 -23.25 -3.75
C GLU A 113 11.31 -24.52 -4.52
N ALA A 114 10.35 -25.40 -4.85
CA ALA A 114 10.61 -26.62 -5.58
C ALA A 114 10.71 -26.36 -7.10
N ALA A 115 11.38 -27.26 -7.82
CA ALA A 115 11.45 -27.21 -9.29
C ALA A 115 10.07 -27.45 -9.95
N GLU A 116 9.18 -28.16 -9.25
CA GLU A 116 7.81 -28.43 -9.65
C GLU A 116 6.89 -28.00 -8.52
N CYS A 117 5.89 -27.17 -8.85
CA CYS A 117 4.94 -26.61 -7.88
C CYS A 117 3.52 -26.95 -8.32
N GLU A 118 2.79 -27.68 -7.48
CA GLU A 118 1.40 -28.02 -7.75
C GLU A 118 0.47 -26.86 -7.34
N CYS A 119 -0.36 -26.40 -8.27
CA CYS A 119 -1.40 -25.39 -8.00
C CYS A 119 -2.60 -26.02 -7.29
N VAL A 120 -2.45 -26.30 -5.99
CA VAL A 120 -3.47 -26.96 -5.15
C VAL A 120 -4.77 -26.18 -5.03
N GLU A 121 -4.74 -24.87 -5.22
CA GLU A 121 -5.90 -23.98 -5.21
C GLU A 121 -6.76 -24.08 -6.49
N GLY A 122 -6.20 -24.66 -7.57
CA GLY A 122 -6.88 -24.78 -8.85
C GLY A 122 -7.38 -23.44 -9.38
N LEU A 123 -8.70 -23.27 -9.45
CA LEU A 123 -9.33 -22.03 -9.95
C LEU A 123 -9.66 -21.00 -8.84
N ALA A 124 -9.50 -21.38 -7.58
CA ALA A 124 -9.75 -20.52 -6.40
C ALA A 124 -8.55 -19.58 -6.15
N VAL A 125 -8.26 -18.74 -7.14
CA VAL A 125 -7.14 -17.80 -7.13
C VAL A 125 -7.64 -16.37 -6.95
N GLY A 126 -6.99 -15.64 -6.05
CA GLY A 126 -7.26 -14.22 -5.81
C GLY A 126 -8.59 -14.01 -5.10
N TRP A 127 -9.56 -13.38 -5.77
CA TRP A 127 -10.86 -13.06 -5.18
C TRP A 127 -11.89 -14.19 -5.26
N ARG A 128 -11.59 -15.26 -6.02
CA ARG A 128 -12.47 -16.41 -6.24
C ARG A 128 -12.37 -17.39 -5.10
#